data_AF-A0A1E5VPY5-F1
#
_entry.id   AF-A0A1E5VPY5-F1
#
_cell.length_a   1.000
_cell.length_b   1.000
_cell.length_c   1.000
_cell.angle_alpha   90.00
_cell.angle_beta   90.00
_cell.angle_gamma   90.00
#
_symmetry.space_group_name_H-M   'P 1'
#
loop_
_entity.id
_entity.type
_entity.pdbx_description
1 polymer ?
#
loop_
_entity_poly.entity_id
_entity_poly.type
_entity_poly.pdbx_seq_one_letter_code
_entity_poly.pdbx_strand_id
1 'polypeptide(L)'
;MALALRPLHHRHLLRLLPRPTSLSTSAPPPSPRELLRIERILHNPGAAAQTTQPQEHQRAAADRLRLLLHSTGGLTDAESTSLLRRLPGTHTHPRLGRLLQELAGLRLPGGEIKAALASDLDGLLSMDPGEPSRLLEFLAELRGRKAVKDQILAHGTLRAAVAARRRVELLHARGLTRHDALRVLAAEPRALLYSLEDVERKVEFLVSTMGFEVRWLVQYPEFLGVNLDKWIIPRHNVVEHLKSVGGLGDPVEMKHYVRLSRRRFYNMFVKPYPECEKIFGGLVREREEMVRQGHPTGLWKLFKPVKHERTQEDLENMKLLVGSLR
;
A
#
# COMPACT_ATOMS: atom_id res chain seq x y z
N MET A 1 -6.42 -14.32 67.50
CA MET A 1 -5.90 -13.07 68.10
C MET A 1 -5.63 -12.12 66.94
N ALA A 2 -6.61 -11.42 66.38
CA ALA A 2 -7.35 -10.27 66.91
C ALA A 2 -6.46 -9.03 67.13
N LEU A 3 -6.89 -7.91 66.53
CA LEU A 3 -6.51 -6.49 66.78
C LEU A 3 -5.25 -6.01 66.04
N ALA A 4 -5.21 -4.84 65.38
CA ALA A 4 -6.20 -3.77 65.24
C ALA A 4 -5.88 -2.88 64.02
N LEU A 5 -6.93 -2.55 63.27
CA LEU A 5 -7.07 -1.34 62.46
C LEU A 5 -7.27 -0.14 63.40
N ARG A 6 -6.72 1.05 63.08
CA ARG A 6 -7.44 2.35 62.98
C ARG A 6 -6.52 3.59 62.94
N PRO A 7 -7.02 4.76 62.49
CA PRO A 7 -6.37 5.61 61.51
C PRO A 7 -5.89 6.96 62.07
N LEU A 8 -5.05 7.66 61.32
CA LEU A 8 -4.65 9.03 61.67
C LEU A 8 -5.60 10.05 61.05
N HIS A 9 -6.21 10.81 61.97
CA HIS A 9 -7.11 11.91 61.77
C HIS A 9 -6.45 13.06 61.01
N HIS A 10 -7.17 13.59 60.02
CA HIS A 10 -6.83 14.84 59.35
C HIS A 10 -7.91 15.87 59.70
N ARG A 11 -7.50 16.94 60.40
CA ARG A 11 -8.17 18.24 60.69
C ARG A 11 -7.43 18.84 61.91
N HIS A 12 -6.99 20.08 62.00
CA HIS A 12 -7.21 21.36 61.31
C HIS A 12 -6.04 22.32 61.62
N LEU A 13 -6.04 23.48 60.91
CA LEU A 13 -5.45 24.81 61.20
C LEU A 13 -4.48 25.27 60.09
N LEU A 14 -4.92 25.84 58.97
CA LEU A 14 -5.42 27.21 58.72
C LEU A 14 -4.45 28.35 59.11
N ARG A 15 -3.73 28.88 58.10
CA ARG A 15 -3.18 30.26 57.92
C ARG A 15 -2.14 30.13 56.79
N LEU A 16 -2.18 30.78 55.62
CA LEU A 16 -2.56 32.13 55.21
C LEU A 16 -2.91 32.11 53.71
N LEU A 17 -4.10 32.57 53.32
CA LEU A 17 -4.42 32.98 51.94
C LEU A 17 -5.23 34.28 51.97
N PRO A 18 -5.09 35.16 50.97
CA PRO A 18 -5.58 36.53 51.03
C PRO A 18 -7.11 36.60 50.95
N ARG A 19 -7.69 37.56 51.69
CA ARG A 19 -9.13 37.83 51.78
C ARG A 19 -9.72 38.27 50.43
N PRO A 20 -10.85 37.70 49.97
CA PRO A 20 -11.65 38.32 48.93
C PRO A 20 -12.45 39.50 49.53
N THR A 21 -12.40 40.61 48.82
CA THR A 21 -13.14 41.85 49.05
C THR A 21 -14.65 41.63 49.09
N SER A 22 -15.30 42.21 50.10
CA SER A 22 -16.74 42.38 50.18
C SER A 22 -17.24 43.28 49.04
N LEU A 23 -17.81 42.70 47.99
CA LEU A 23 -18.65 43.44 47.05
C LEU A 23 -20.09 43.39 47.57
N SER A 24 -20.47 44.50 48.19
CA SER A 24 -21.85 44.89 48.42
C SER A 24 -22.52 45.12 47.07
N THR A 25 -23.28 44.14 46.59
CA THR A 25 -24.20 44.34 45.45
C THR A 25 -25.62 44.25 45.98
N SER A 26 -26.14 45.38 46.47
CA SER A 26 -27.59 45.56 46.66
C SER A 26 -28.25 45.66 45.30
N ALA A 27 -28.58 44.54 44.68
CA ALA A 27 -29.48 44.51 43.53
C ALA A 27 -30.91 44.30 44.06
N PRO A 28 -31.88 45.15 43.71
CA PRO A 28 -33.27 44.93 44.08
C PRO A 28 -33.79 43.62 43.45
N PRO A 29 -34.77 42.94 44.07
CA PRO A 29 -35.34 41.72 43.50
C PRO A 29 -35.88 42.00 42.09
N PRO A 30 -35.65 41.09 41.12
CA PRO A 30 -36.03 41.31 39.74
C PRO A 30 -37.54 41.57 39.64
N SER A 31 -37.90 42.64 38.93
CA SER A 31 -39.30 43.03 38.76
C SER A 31 -40.12 41.88 38.13
N PRO A 32 -41.43 41.77 38.44
CA PRO A 32 -42.28 40.71 37.89
C PRO A 32 -42.25 40.63 36.35
N ARG A 33 -41.98 41.76 35.67
CA ARG A 33 -41.83 41.83 34.21
C ARG A 33 -40.55 41.16 33.70
N GLU A 34 -39.44 41.27 34.44
CA GLU A 34 -38.18 40.60 34.13
C GLU A 34 -38.30 39.09 34.31
N LEU A 35 -38.99 38.65 35.37
CA LEU A 35 -39.28 37.23 35.60
C LEU A 35 -40.17 36.65 34.50
N LEU A 36 -41.21 37.37 34.06
CA LEU A 36 -42.04 36.96 32.93
C LEU A 36 -41.28 37.00 31.59
N ARG A 37 -40.26 37.86 31.44
CA ARG A 37 -39.38 37.88 30.27
C ARG A 37 -38.47 36.65 30.26
N ILE A 38 -37.92 36.28 31.42
CA ILE A 38 -37.10 35.08 31.60
C ILE A 38 -37.96 33.82 31.40
N GLU A 39 -39.16 33.76 31.97
CA GLU A 39 -40.10 32.64 31.74
C GLU A 39 -40.53 32.55 30.28
N ARG A 40 -40.76 33.69 29.59
CA ARG A 40 -41.04 33.68 28.14
C ARG A 40 -39.84 33.17 27.33
N ILE A 41 -38.61 33.48 27.73
CA ILE A 41 -37.39 32.98 27.09
C ILE A 41 -37.23 31.47 27.33
N LEU A 42 -37.58 30.97 28.52
CA LEU A 42 -37.44 29.56 28.88
C LEU A 42 -38.58 28.68 28.33
N HIS A 43 -39.80 29.21 28.22
CA HIS A 43 -40.99 28.46 27.76
C HIS A 43 -41.40 28.73 26.30
N ASN A 44 -40.88 29.78 25.66
CA ASN A 44 -41.22 30.08 24.27
C ASN A 44 -39.96 30.53 23.51
N PRO A 45 -39.18 29.61 22.93
CA PRO A 45 -38.18 29.99 21.94
C PRO A 45 -38.96 30.54 20.75
N GLY A 46 -39.02 31.87 20.68
CA GLY A 46 -39.79 32.60 19.69
C GLY A 46 -39.64 32.03 18.30
N ALA A 47 -40.74 31.41 17.85
CA ALA A 47 -41.05 31.20 16.46
C ALA A 47 -41.21 32.57 15.78
N ALA A 48 -40.10 33.19 15.36
CA ALA A 48 -40.05 34.27 14.37
C ALA A 48 -38.60 34.71 14.09
N ALA A 49 -37.75 33.80 13.61
CA ALA A 49 -36.63 34.08 12.69
C ALA A 49 -35.86 32.79 12.36
N GLN A 50 -35.88 32.39 11.08
CA GLN A 50 -34.88 31.53 10.43
C GLN A 50 -34.87 30.02 10.73
N THR A 51 -35.92 29.30 10.32
CA THR A 51 -35.85 27.83 10.11
C THR A 51 -35.61 27.41 8.66
N THR A 52 -35.49 28.35 7.72
CA THR A 52 -35.20 28.05 6.29
C THR A 52 -33.71 27.99 5.94
N GLN A 53 -32.83 28.58 6.76
CA GLN A 53 -31.41 28.76 6.41
C GLN A 53 -30.53 27.50 6.41
N PRO A 54 -30.69 26.50 7.31
CA PRO A 54 -29.82 25.32 7.31
C PRO A 54 -29.92 24.51 6.01
N GLN A 55 -31.14 24.34 5.49
CA GLN A 55 -31.38 23.58 4.26
C GLN A 55 -30.93 24.35 3.00
N GLU A 56 -31.10 25.66 2.95
CA GLU A 56 -30.64 26.47 1.81
C GLU A 56 -29.10 26.54 1.73
N HIS A 57 -28.43 26.72 2.86
CA HIS A 57 -26.96 26.71 2.90
C HIS A 57 -26.38 25.34 2.52
N GLN A 58 -27.05 24.26 2.93
CA GLN A 58 -26.69 22.88 2.55
C GLN A 58 -26.90 22.62 1.06
N ARG A 59 -28.01 23.08 0.47
CA ARG A 59 -28.28 22.98 -0.97
C ARG A 59 -27.25 23.77 -1.77
N ALA A 60 -27.00 25.02 -1.40
CA ALA A 60 -26.01 25.87 -2.06
C ALA A 60 -24.58 25.27 -1.99
N ALA A 61 -24.21 24.63 -0.88
CA ALA A 61 -22.91 23.98 -0.77
C ALA A 61 -22.82 22.68 -1.61
N ALA A 62 -23.91 21.92 -1.71
CA ALA A 62 -23.98 20.75 -2.59
C ALA A 62 -23.86 21.16 -4.07
N ASP A 63 -24.49 22.27 -4.46
CA ASP A 63 -24.40 22.78 -5.83
C ASP A 63 -22.99 23.28 -6.17
N ARG A 64 -22.28 23.91 -5.22
CA ARG A 64 -20.86 24.24 -5.38
C ARG A 64 -19.99 22.99 -5.59
N LEU A 65 -20.25 21.91 -4.85
CA LEU A 65 -19.51 20.65 -5.02
C LEU A 65 -19.81 19.99 -6.37
N ARG A 66 -21.06 20.05 -6.85
CA ARG A 66 -21.44 19.56 -8.19
C ARG A 66 -20.70 20.33 -9.29
N LEU A 67 -20.65 21.66 -9.19
CA LEU A 67 -19.89 22.50 -10.12
C LEU A 67 -18.40 22.14 -10.11
N LEU A 68 -17.81 21.91 -8.93
CA LEU A 68 -16.42 21.47 -8.83
C LEU A 68 -16.23 20.09 -9.48
N LEU A 69 -17.04 19.09 -9.15
CA LEU A 69 -16.99 17.75 -9.75
C LEU A 69 -17.13 17.77 -11.28
N HIS A 70 -18.00 18.64 -11.80
CA HIS A 70 -18.14 18.86 -13.23
C HIS A 70 -16.86 19.49 -13.82
N SER A 71 -16.33 20.54 -13.20
CA SER A 71 -15.13 21.24 -13.70
C SER A 71 -13.85 20.41 -13.61
N THR A 72 -13.71 19.55 -12.59
CA THR A 72 -12.47 18.80 -12.33
C THR A 72 -12.50 17.41 -12.97
N GLY A 73 -13.63 16.71 -12.88
CA GLY A 73 -13.75 15.32 -13.32
C GLY A 73 -14.61 15.14 -14.57
N GLY A 74 -15.31 16.18 -15.04
CA GLY A 74 -16.27 16.06 -16.13
C GLY A 74 -17.48 15.18 -15.76
N LEU A 75 -17.83 15.10 -14.48
CA LEU A 75 -18.97 14.28 -14.04
C LEU A 75 -20.29 14.92 -14.48
N THR A 76 -21.25 14.06 -14.83
CA THR A 76 -22.63 14.49 -15.05
C THR A 76 -23.33 14.79 -13.72
N ASP A 77 -24.44 15.52 -13.75
CA ASP A 77 -25.22 15.81 -12.54
C ASP A 77 -25.76 14.53 -11.88
N ALA A 78 -26.14 13.54 -12.68
CA ALA A 78 -26.58 12.22 -12.21
C ALA A 78 -25.47 11.45 -11.49
N GLU A 79 -24.24 11.50 -12.03
CA GLU A 79 -23.08 10.84 -11.41
C GLU A 79 -22.66 11.54 -10.13
N SER A 80 -22.65 12.87 -10.14
CA SER A 80 -22.32 13.70 -8.98
C SER A 80 -23.33 13.47 -7.84
N THR A 81 -24.63 13.40 -8.14
CA THR A 81 -25.67 13.09 -7.15
C THR A 81 -25.56 11.66 -6.62
N SER A 82 -25.21 10.69 -7.45
CA SER A 82 -24.96 9.31 -7.02
C SER A 82 -23.75 9.20 -6.08
N LEU A 83 -22.64 9.86 -6.41
CA LEU A 83 -21.45 9.88 -5.55
C LEU A 83 -21.71 10.57 -4.20
N LEU A 84 -22.38 11.71 -4.21
CA LEU A 84 -22.73 12.42 -2.98
C LEU A 84 -23.68 11.60 -2.09
N ARG A 85 -24.54 10.76 -2.68
CA ARG A 85 -25.42 9.85 -1.93
C ARG A 85 -24.65 8.70 -1.24
N ARG A 86 -23.53 8.27 -1.80
CA ARG A 86 -22.68 7.21 -1.21
C ARG A 86 -21.95 7.66 0.05
N LEU A 87 -21.87 8.97 0.31
CA LEU A 87 -21.16 9.52 1.46
C LEU A 87 -22.08 9.55 2.70
N PRO A 88 -21.65 8.98 3.85
CA PRO A 88 -22.42 9.04 5.07
C PRO A 88 -22.34 10.45 5.70
N GLY A 89 -23.48 11.10 5.90
CA GLY A 89 -23.61 12.28 6.76
C GLY A 89 -23.91 13.61 6.05
N THR A 90 -24.84 14.36 6.63
CA THR A 90 -25.40 15.67 6.22
C THR A 90 -24.45 16.85 6.44
N HIS A 91 -23.14 16.61 6.33
CA HIS A 91 -22.15 17.65 6.52
C HIS A 91 -21.48 17.86 5.18
N THR A 92 -21.75 19.02 4.60
CA THR A 92 -20.86 19.78 3.73
C THR A 92 -19.47 19.17 3.77
N HIS A 93 -18.97 18.59 2.69
CA HIS A 93 -17.67 17.90 2.71
C HIS A 93 -16.56 18.93 2.40
N PRO A 94 -16.04 19.73 3.37
CA PRO A 94 -14.91 20.61 3.08
C PRO A 94 -13.70 19.80 2.65
N ARG A 95 -13.58 18.55 3.09
CA ARG A 95 -12.53 17.62 2.65
C ARG A 95 -12.65 17.28 1.18
N LEU A 96 -13.85 16.94 0.69
CA LEU A 96 -14.08 16.69 -0.73
C LEU A 96 -13.83 17.96 -1.55
N GLY A 97 -14.33 19.12 -1.11
CA GLY A 97 -14.09 20.39 -1.79
C GLY A 97 -12.60 20.74 -1.90
N ARG A 98 -11.84 20.59 -0.80
CA ARG A 98 -10.38 20.80 -0.77
C ARG A 98 -9.65 19.82 -1.69
N LEU A 99 -9.99 18.53 -1.59
CA LEU A 99 -9.41 17.49 -2.45
C LEU A 99 -9.66 17.80 -3.93
N LEU A 100 -10.89 18.15 -4.31
CA LEU A 100 -11.21 18.50 -5.70
C LEU A 100 -10.43 19.72 -6.18
N GLN A 101 -10.26 20.73 -5.32
CA GLN A 101 -9.45 21.91 -5.63
C GLN A 101 -7.97 21.57 -5.80
N GLU A 102 -7.42 20.67 -4.98
CA GLU A 102 -6.06 20.15 -5.15
C GLU A 102 -5.93 19.35 -6.46
N LEU A 103 -6.87 18.45 -6.76
CA LEU A 103 -6.89 17.67 -8.00
C LEU A 103 -7.05 18.56 -9.24
N ALA A 104 -7.79 19.66 -9.15
CA ALA A 104 -7.89 20.67 -10.21
C ALA A 104 -6.54 21.29 -10.53
N GLY A 105 -5.72 21.54 -9.51
CA GLY A 105 -4.36 22.08 -9.66
C GLY A 105 -3.38 21.09 -10.33
N LEU A 106 -3.63 19.79 -10.20
CA LEU A 106 -2.76 18.72 -10.70
C LEU A 106 -2.98 18.40 -12.19
N ARG A 107 -3.95 19.02 -12.86
CA ARG A 107 -4.24 18.89 -14.30
C ARG A 107 -4.34 17.43 -14.79
N LEU A 108 -4.85 16.53 -13.95
CA LEU A 108 -5.13 15.16 -14.34
C LEU A 108 -6.31 15.10 -15.31
N PRO A 109 -6.36 14.11 -16.22
CA PRO A 109 -7.50 13.96 -17.11
C PRO A 109 -8.78 13.68 -16.30
N GLY A 110 -9.87 14.38 -16.60
CA GLY A 110 -11.12 14.28 -15.84
C GLY A 110 -11.67 12.85 -15.75
N GLY A 111 -11.49 12.05 -16.81
CA GLY A 111 -11.86 10.63 -16.81
C GLY A 111 -11.11 9.79 -15.77
N GLU A 112 -9.86 10.12 -15.47
CA GLU A 112 -9.07 9.45 -14.43
C GLU A 112 -9.56 9.83 -13.04
N ILE A 113 -9.85 11.11 -12.80
CA ILE A 113 -10.43 11.60 -11.56
C ILE A 113 -11.78 10.92 -11.31
N LYS A 114 -12.63 10.85 -12.34
CA LYS A 114 -13.92 10.16 -12.30
C LYS A 114 -13.78 8.68 -11.95
N ALA A 115 -12.86 7.97 -12.61
CA ALA A 115 -12.62 6.56 -12.34
C ALA A 115 -12.08 6.32 -10.91
N ALA A 116 -11.20 7.20 -10.42
CA ALA A 116 -10.67 7.12 -9.06
C ALA A 116 -11.76 7.37 -8.01
N LEU A 117 -12.58 8.42 -8.17
CA LEU A 117 -13.70 8.73 -7.27
C LEU A 117 -14.76 7.61 -7.25
N ALA A 118 -15.02 6.97 -8.40
CA ALA A 118 -15.97 5.87 -8.47
C ALA A 118 -15.47 4.60 -7.76
N SER A 119 -14.16 4.33 -7.85
CA SER A 119 -13.54 3.11 -7.33
C SER A 119 -13.23 3.18 -5.84
N ASP A 120 -12.61 4.25 -5.34
CA ASP A 120 -12.16 4.33 -3.95
C ASP A 120 -12.24 5.76 -3.38
N LEU A 121 -13.47 6.20 -3.13
CA LEU A 121 -13.75 7.52 -2.57
C LEU A 121 -13.23 7.66 -1.13
N ASP A 122 -13.37 6.63 -0.30
CA ASP A 122 -12.93 6.66 1.10
C ASP A 122 -11.40 6.72 1.22
N GLY A 123 -10.68 6.01 0.33
CA GLY A 123 -9.23 6.07 0.25
C GLY A 123 -8.70 7.44 -0.17
N LEU A 124 -9.44 8.16 -1.02
CA LEU A 124 -9.13 9.53 -1.42
C LEU A 124 -9.47 10.54 -0.33
N LEU A 125 -10.64 10.43 0.31
CA LEU A 125 -11.08 11.36 1.36
C LEU A 125 -10.30 11.25 2.66
N SER A 126 -9.69 10.10 2.89
CA SER A 126 -8.81 9.91 4.04
C SER A 126 -7.44 10.57 3.85
N MET A 127 -7.07 11.03 2.64
CA MET A 127 -5.78 11.67 2.37
C MET A 127 -5.64 13.01 3.09
N ASP A 128 -4.42 13.28 3.54
CA ASP A 128 -4.07 14.60 4.05
C ASP A 128 -3.88 15.59 2.89
N PRO A 129 -4.11 16.90 3.12
CA PRO A 129 -3.87 17.93 2.11
C PRO A 129 -2.45 17.86 1.54
N GLY A 130 -2.31 17.84 0.21
CA GLY A 130 -1.03 17.74 -0.50
C GLY A 130 -0.38 16.35 -0.51
N GLU A 131 -0.92 15.37 0.23
CA GLU A 131 -0.57 13.96 0.06
C GLU A 131 -0.78 13.42 -1.37
N PRO A 132 -1.89 13.73 -2.09
CA PRO A 132 -2.05 13.25 -3.45
C PRO A 132 -0.92 13.74 -4.37
N SER A 133 -0.51 15.02 -4.27
CA SER A 133 0.59 15.57 -5.06
C SER A 133 1.91 14.82 -4.81
N ARG A 134 2.25 14.60 -3.53
CA ARG A 134 3.48 13.87 -3.14
C ARG A 134 3.48 12.42 -3.63
N LEU A 135 2.32 11.75 -3.59
CA LEU A 135 2.20 10.39 -4.09
C LEU A 135 2.31 10.31 -5.62
N LEU A 136 1.78 11.30 -6.34
CA LEU A 136 1.95 11.37 -7.80
C LEU A 136 3.42 11.62 -8.17
N GLU A 137 4.11 12.52 -7.47
CA GLU A 137 5.54 12.75 -7.62
C GLU A 137 6.34 11.47 -7.35
N PHE A 138 6.04 10.79 -6.24
CA PHE A 138 6.62 9.49 -5.91
C PHE A 138 6.43 8.46 -7.03
N LEU A 139 5.21 8.37 -7.60
CA LEU A 139 4.92 7.45 -8.70
C LEU A 139 5.70 7.79 -9.98
N ALA A 140 5.89 9.09 -10.27
CA ALA A 140 6.70 9.54 -11.39
C ALA A 140 8.19 9.15 -11.20
N GLU A 141 8.69 9.24 -9.97
CA GLU A 141 10.08 8.94 -9.60
C GLU A 141 10.38 7.45 -9.42
N LEU A 142 9.37 6.57 -9.44
CA LEU A 142 9.57 5.12 -9.25
C LEU A 142 10.69 4.60 -10.15
N ARG A 143 11.66 3.88 -9.58
CA ARG A 143 12.72 3.24 -10.35
C ARG A 143 12.30 1.81 -10.68
N GLY A 144 12.34 1.43 -11.96
CA GLY A 144 11.91 0.09 -12.35
C GLY A 144 11.80 -0.13 -13.85
N ARG A 145 11.50 -1.37 -14.24
CA ARG A 145 11.25 -1.74 -15.63
C ARG A 145 10.02 -0.99 -16.16
N LYS A 146 10.11 -0.45 -17.37
CA LYS A 146 9.00 0.28 -18.01
C LYS A 146 7.69 -0.52 -18.00
N ALA A 147 7.75 -1.81 -18.34
CA ALA A 147 6.59 -2.70 -18.29
C ALA A 147 5.89 -2.77 -16.93
N VAL A 148 6.63 -2.70 -15.82
CA VAL A 148 6.04 -2.71 -14.46
C VAL A 148 5.36 -1.37 -14.20
N LYS A 149 5.99 -0.24 -14.58
CA LYS A 149 5.36 1.08 -14.44
C LYS A 149 4.09 1.18 -15.26
N ASP A 150 4.13 0.73 -16.51
CA ASP A 150 2.99 0.76 -17.41
C ASP A 150 1.82 -0.06 -16.85
N GLN A 151 2.10 -1.21 -16.23
CA GLN A 151 1.08 -2.02 -15.55
C GLN A 151 0.49 -1.34 -14.30
N ILE A 152 1.32 -0.69 -13.48
CA ILE A 152 0.85 0.03 -12.28
C ILE A 152 -0.05 1.21 -12.68
N LEU A 153 0.36 1.94 -13.72
CA LEU A 153 -0.32 3.13 -14.20
C LEU A 153 -1.45 2.84 -15.20
N ALA A 154 -1.66 1.58 -15.58
CA ALA A 154 -2.64 1.16 -16.59
C ALA A 154 -4.08 1.62 -16.26
N HIS A 155 -4.38 1.79 -14.97
CA HIS A 155 -5.69 2.20 -14.48
C HIS A 155 -5.77 3.67 -14.05
N GLY A 156 -4.72 4.46 -14.30
CA GLY A 156 -4.61 5.85 -13.88
C GLY A 156 -3.66 6.06 -12.71
N THR A 157 -2.92 7.15 -12.75
CA THR A 157 -1.93 7.60 -11.76
C THR A 157 -2.58 7.84 -10.39
N LEU A 158 -3.76 8.45 -10.34
CA LEU A 158 -4.47 8.73 -9.09
C LEU A 158 -4.95 7.43 -8.40
N ARG A 159 -5.41 6.44 -9.17
CA ARG A 159 -5.76 5.12 -8.63
C ARG A 159 -4.53 4.39 -8.11
N ALA A 160 -3.42 4.46 -8.85
CA ALA A 160 -2.15 3.93 -8.38
C ALA A 160 -1.67 4.64 -7.09
N ALA A 161 -1.90 5.95 -6.95
CA ALA A 161 -1.53 6.71 -5.75
C ALA A 161 -2.33 6.24 -4.52
N VAL A 162 -3.64 6.08 -4.66
CA VAL A 162 -4.50 5.50 -3.60
C VAL A 162 -4.05 4.08 -3.27
N ALA A 163 -3.76 3.27 -4.28
CA ALA A 163 -3.27 1.91 -4.07
C ALA A 163 -1.95 1.90 -3.29
N ALA A 164 -0.99 2.75 -3.66
CA ALA A 164 0.30 2.91 -2.97
C ALA A 164 0.12 3.33 -1.52
N ARG A 165 -0.73 4.33 -1.27
CA ARG A 165 -1.07 4.79 0.08
C ARG A 165 -1.61 3.67 0.96
N ARG A 166 -2.54 2.85 0.45
CA ARG A 166 -3.06 1.70 1.21
C ARG A 166 -1.96 0.69 1.57
N ARG A 167 -0.96 0.47 0.70
CA ARG A 167 0.20 -0.38 1.03
C ARG A 167 1.09 0.29 2.08
N VAL A 168 1.29 1.60 2.01
CA VAL A 168 2.05 2.36 3.01
C VAL A 168 1.40 2.24 4.38
N GLU A 169 0.08 2.47 4.49
CA GLU A 169 -0.64 2.35 5.76
C GLU A 169 -0.66 0.91 6.29
N LEU A 170 -0.79 -0.09 5.40
CA LEU A 170 -0.68 -1.50 5.79
C LEU A 170 0.71 -1.81 6.38
N LEU A 171 1.78 -1.42 5.69
CA LEU A 171 3.15 -1.62 6.15
C LEU A 171 3.42 -0.84 7.44
N HIS A 172 2.84 0.35 7.57
CA HIS A 172 2.92 1.17 8.77
C HIS A 172 2.24 0.48 9.97
N ALA A 173 1.04 -0.04 9.78
CA ALA A 173 0.32 -0.81 10.80
C ALA A 173 1.07 -2.07 11.24
N ARG A 174 1.92 -2.64 10.37
CA ARG A 174 2.80 -3.79 10.68
C ARG A 174 4.15 -3.39 11.30
N GLY A 175 4.38 -2.10 11.56
CA GLY A 175 5.52 -1.61 12.34
C GLY A 175 6.61 -0.91 11.53
N LEU A 176 6.40 -0.62 10.25
CA LEU A 176 7.32 0.26 9.48
C LEU A 176 6.97 1.74 9.70
N THR A 177 7.95 2.61 9.50
CA THR A 177 7.66 4.04 9.33
C THR A 177 7.05 4.28 7.94
N ARG A 178 6.18 5.29 7.78
CA ARG A 178 5.65 5.65 6.45
C ARG A 178 6.76 5.93 5.43
N HIS A 179 7.84 6.55 5.90
CA HIS A 179 9.02 6.83 5.10
C HIS A 179 9.71 5.54 4.62
N ASP A 180 9.93 4.57 5.51
CA ASP A 180 10.54 3.29 5.11
C ASP A 180 9.60 2.46 4.23
N ALA A 181 8.28 2.51 4.47
CA ALA A 181 7.31 1.87 3.59
C ALA A 181 7.36 2.44 2.17
N LEU A 182 7.46 3.77 2.01
CA LEU A 182 7.67 4.40 0.70
C LEU A 182 9.00 3.96 0.06
N ARG A 183 10.08 3.87 0.85
CA ARG A 183 11.38 3.37 0.35
C ARG A 183 11.29 1.93 -0.16
N VAL A 184 10.56 1.07 0.55
CA VAL A 184 10.32 -0.32 0.13
C VAL A 184 9.56 -0.35 -1.20
N LEU A 185 8.49 0.43 -1.34
CA LEU A 185 7.70 0.50 -2.57
C LEU A 185 8.47 1.12 -3.74
N ALA A 186 9.33 2.10 -3.48
CA ALA A 186 10.22 2.68 -4.50
C ALA A 186 11.25 1.66 -5.01
N ALA A 187 11.79 0.84 -4.11
CA ALA A 187 12.78 -0.18 -4.46
C ALA A 187 12.15 -1.41 -5.14
N GLU A 188 10.92 -1.78 -4.76
CA GLU A 188 10.19 -2.90 -5.34
C GLU A 188 8.76 -2.50 -5.75
N PRO A 189 8.59 -1.82 -6.91
CA PRO A 189 7.29 -1.34 -7.35
C PRO A 189 6.32 -2.48 -7.70
N ARG A 190 6.79 -3.72 -7.92
CA ARG A 190 5.90 -4.88 -8.16
C ARG A 190 4.98 -5.15 -6.98
N ALA A 191 5.30 -4.68 -5.77
CA ALA A 191 4.41 -4.76 -4.62
C ALA A 191 3.04 -4.08 -4.88
N LEU A 192 2.99 -3.08 -5.78
CA LEU A 192 1.76 -2.39 -6.17
C LEU A 192 0.88 -3.21 -7.12
N LEU A 193 1.43 -4.24 -7.76
CA LEU A 193 0.70 -5.13 -8.67
C LEU A 193 -0.03 -6.27 -7.94
N TYR A 194 0.37 -6.55 -6.70
CA TYR A 194 -0.31 -7.54 -5.86
C TYR A 194 -1.53 -6.93 -5.17
N SER A 195 -2.52 -7.77 -4.87
CA SER A 195 -3.67 -7.35 -4.05
C SER A 195 -3.21 -6.94 -2.64
N LEU A 196 -4.00 -6.14 -1.93
CA LEU A 196 -3.68 -5.77 -0.55
C LEU A 196 -3.58 -7.01 0.35
N GLU A 197 -4.51 -7.94 0.17
CA GLU A 197 -4.55 -9.22 0.90
C GLU A 197 -3.30 -10.06 0.66
N ASP A 198 -2.79 -10.11 -0.58
CA ASP A 198 -1.55 -10.83 -0.87
C ASP A 198 -0.32 -10.17 -0.22
N VAL A 199 -0.27 -8.84 -0.20
CA VAL A 199 0.79 -8.11 0.50
C VAL A 199 0.71 -8.36 2.00
N GLU A 200 -0.48 -8.33 2.57
CA GLU A 200 -0.71 -8.65 3.98
C GLU A 200 -0.25 -10.08 4.32
N ARG A 201 -0.69 -11.07 3.53
CA ARG A 201 -0.32 -12.48 3.69
C ARG A 201 1.20 -12.67 3.62
N LYS A 202 1.89 -11.95 2.73
CA LYS A 202 3.35 -11.96 2.64
C LYS A 202 4.00 -11.43 3.91
N VAL A 203 3.54 -10.29 4.42
CA VAL A 203 4.09 -9.69 5.65
C VAL A 203 3.80 -10.57 6.87
N GLU A 204 2.61 -11.16 6.94
CA GLU A 204 2.26 -12.10 7.99
C GLU A 204 3.13 -13.36 7.95
N PHE A 205 3.33 -13.95 6.76
CA PHE A 205 4.21 -15.11 6.61
C PHE A 205 5.66 -14.79 7.00
N LEU A 206 6.15 -13.61 6.64
CA LEU A 206 7.49 -13.13 7.00
C LEU A 206 7.70 -13.09 8.52
N VAL A 207 6.74 -12.54 9.25
CA VAL A 207 6.84 -12.34 10.71
C VAL A 207 6.48 -13.60 11.47
N SER A 208 5.30 -14.15 11.21
CA SER A 208 4.72 -15.23 12.01
C SER A 208 5.35 -16.58 11.69
N THR A 209 5.65 -16.85 10.41
CA THR A 209 6.16 -18.17 9.98
C THR A 209 7.67 -18.18 9.88
N MET A 210 8.27 -17.18 9.22
CA MET A 210 9.72 -17.15 9.03
C MET A 210 10.48 -16.54 10.22
N GLY A 211 9.79 -15.88 11.14
CA GLY A 211 10.39 -15.28 12.34
C GLY A 211 11.23 -14.02 12.06
N PHE A 212 11.09 -13.39 10.89
CA PHE A 212 11.82 -12.17 10.56
C PHE A 212 11.05 -10.92 10.96
N GLU A 213 11.76 -9.91 11.45
CA GLU A 213 11.17 -8.59 11.69
C GLU A 213 10.76 -7.89 10.37
N VAL A 214 9.67 -7.12 10.40
CA VAL A 214 9.18 -6.38 9.22
C VAL A 214 10.22 -5.41 8.66
N ARG A 215 11.13 -4.89 9.50
CA ARG A 215 12.23 -4.00 9.08
C ARG A 215 13.18 -4.62 8.05
N TRP A 216 13.25 -5.95 7.97
CA TRP A 216 14.03 -6.64 6.93
C TRP A 216 13.54 -6.33 5.52
N LEU A 217 12.27 -5.94 5.35
CA LEU A 217 11.74 -5.50 4.05
C LEU A 217 12.45 -4.27 3.50
N VAL A 218 13.01 -3.41 4.35
CA VAL A 218 13.79 -2.24 3.92
C VAL A 218 15.09 -2.68 3.23
N GLN A 219 15.70 -3.76 3.71
CA GLN A 219 16.94 -4.31 3.15
C GLN A 219 16.67 -5.26 1.98
N TYR A 220 15.54 -5.97 2.01
CA TYR A 220 15.14 -6.97 1.01
C TYR A 220 13.72 -6.73 0.49
N PRO A 221 13.47 -5.57 -0.16
CA PRO A 221 12.15 -5.21 -0.67
C PRO A 221 11.66 -6.19 -1.74
N GLU A 222 12.59 -6.90 -2.41
CA GLU A 222 12.28 -7.87 -3.46
C GLU A 222 11.38 -9.03 -2.95
N PHE A 223 11.31 -9.23 -1.62
CA PHE A 223 10.40 -10.18 -0.99
C PHE A 223 8.93 -9.91 -1.35
N LEU A 224 8.53 -8.64 -1.41
CA LEU A 224 7.16 -8.28 -1.78
C LEU A 224 6.90 -8.47 -3.28
N GLY A 225 7.94 -8.47 -4.12
CA GLY A 225 7.86 -8.60 -5.57
C GLY A 225 7.78 -10.04 -6.09
N VAL A 226 8.01 -11.06 -5.26
CA VAL A 226 7.95 -12.48 -5.65
C VAL A 226 6.63 -13.13 -5.23
N ASN A 227 6.23 -14.21 -5.91
CA ASN A 227 5.02 -14.96 -5.54
C ASN A 227 5.29 -15.80 -4.27
N LEU A 228 4.47 -15.65 -3.24
CA LEU A 228 4.65 -16.33 -1.94
C LEU A 228 4.60 -17.85 -2.10
N ASP A 229 3.53 -18.38 -2.69
CA ASP A 229 3.23 -19.81 -2.76
C ASP A 229 4.19 -20.57 -3.69
N LYS A 230 4.57 -19.96 -4.81
CA LYS A 230 5.44 -20.59 -5.80
C LYS A 230 6.92 -20.44 -5.49
N TRP A 231 7.31 -19.40 -4.75
CA TRP A 231 8.72 -19.04 -4.60
C TRP A 231 9.20 -19.16 -3.15
N ILE A 232 8.50 -18.53 -2.20
CA ILE A 232 8.99 -18.39 -0.83
C ILE A 232 8.64 -19.63 0.01
N ILE A 233 7.39 -20.10 -0.04
CA ILE A 233 6.93 -21.25 0.77
C ILE A 233 7.76 -22.52 0.48
N PRO A 234 7.98 -22.94 -0.79
CA PRO A 234 8.75 -24.16 -1.05
C PRO A 234 10.20 -24.07 -0.57
N ARG A 235 10.79 -22.87 -0.65
CA ARG A 235 12.15 -22.61 -0.16
C ARG A 235 12.21 -22.64 1.36
N HIS A 236 11.22 -22.05 2.01
CA HIS A 236 11.09 -22.07 3.46
C HIS A 236 10.98 -23.49 3.99
N ASN A 237 10.11 -24.31 3.40
CA ASN A 237 9.93 -25.71 3.82
C ASN A 237 11.22 -26.54 3.69
N VAL A 238 11.98 -26.37 2.61
CA VAL A 238 13.29 -27.03 2.45
C VAL A 238 14.27 -26.56 3.53
N VAL A 239 14.36 -25.26 3.77
CA VAL A 239 15.28 -24.72 4.76
C VAL A 239 14.92 -25.18 6.18
N GLU A 240 13.64 -25.19 6.55
CA GLU A 240 13.19 -25.68 7.85
C GLU A 240 13.46 -27.18 8.03
N HIS A 241 13.25 -27.99 6.99
CA HIS A 241 13.65 -29.40 7.02
C HIS A 241 15.15 -29.54 7.27
N LEU A 242 15.98 -28.82 6.51
CA LEU A 242 17.43 -28.86 6.65
C LEU A 242 17.91 -28.37 8.02
N LYS A 243 17.24 -27.37 8.61
CA LYS A 243 17.50 -26.94 10.00
C LYS A 243 17.22 -28.07 10.98
N SER A 244 16.10 -28.79 10.82
CA SER A 244 15.70 -29.86 11.74
C SER A 244 16.64 -31.05 11.74
N VAL A 245 17.26 -31.37 10.59
CA VAL A 245 18.23 -32.47 10.45
C VAL A 245 19.68 -32.04 10.71
N GLY A 246 19.93 -30.75 11.02
CA GLY A 246 21.28 -30.21 11.21
C GLY A 246 22.12 -30.14 9.92
N GLY A 247 21.49 -30.14 8.74
CA GLY A 247 22.15 -30.12 7.44
C GLY A 247 22.64 -28.74 6.98
N LEU A 248 22.47 -27.70 7.80
CA LEU A 248 22.90 -26.33 7.50
C LEU A 248 24.14 -26.00 8.33
N GLY A 249 25.27 -25.76 7.66
CA GLY A 249 26.50 -25.29 8.30
C GLY A 249 26.44 -23.81 8.69
N ASP A 250 25.74 -23.00 7.88
CA ASP A 250 25.58 -21.55 8.09
C ASP A 250 24.10 -21.14 8.21
N PRO A 251 23.79 -20.08 8.96
CA PRO A 251 22.43 -19.56 9.07
C PRO A 251 21.91 -19.03 7.73
N VAL A 252 20.70 -19.46 7.35
CA VAL A 252 20.06 -19.02 6.11
C VAL A 252 19.45 -17.64 6.28
N GLU A 253 20.11 -16.63 5.73
CA GLU A 253 19.61 -15.25 5.65
C GLU A 253 18.50 -15.05 4.61
N MET A 254 17.76 -13.93 4.74
CA MET A 254 16.70 -13.48 3.82
C MET A 254 17.12 -13.47 2.34
N LYS A 255 18.37 -13.06 2.06
CA LYS A 255 18.91 -13.00 0.69
C LYS A 255 18.81 -14.34 -0.03
N HIS A 256 18.89 -15.46 0.68
CA HIS A 256 18.82 -16.80 0.10
C HIS A 256 17.40 -17.13 -0.42
N TYR A 257 16.37 -16.66 0.29
CA TYR A 257 14.98 -16.85 -0.13
C TYR A 257 14.65 -16.03 -1.37
N VAL A 258 15.15 -14.79 -1.44
CA VAL A 258 14.66 -13.83 -2.43
C VAL A 258 15.59 -13.72 -3.65
N ARG A 259 16.90 -13.59 -3.43
CA ARG A 259 17.87 -13.28 -4.51
C ARG A 259 18.40 -14.50 -5.25
N LEU A 260 18.35 -15.69 -4.64
CA LEU A 260 18.79 -16.90 -5.34
C LEU A 260 17.81 -17.25 -6.46
N SER A 261 18.35 -17.52 -7.66
CA SER A 261 17.56 -18.12 -8.72
C SER A 261 17.09 -19.51 -8.29
N ARG A 262 15.96 -19.98 -8.83
CA ARG A 262 15.41 -21.31 -8.52
C ARG A 262 16.45 -22.42 -8.74
N ARG A 263 17.22 -22.35 -9.84
CA ARG A 263 18.31 -23.28 -10.15
C ARG A 263 19.43 -23.25 -9.10
N ARG A 264 19.85 -22.05 -8.68
CA ARG A 264 20.93 -21.89 -7.70
C ARG A 264 20.48 -22.38 -6.32
N PHE A 265 19.25 -22.07 -5.92
CA PHE A 265 18.65 -22.60 -4.70
C PHE A 265 18.60 -24.14 -4.73
N TYR A 266 18.11 -24.72 -5.83
CA TYR A 266 18.05 -26.18 -5.99
C TYR A 266 19.43 -26.83 -5.88
N ASN A 267 20.43 -26.32 -6.60
CA ASN A 267 21.78 -26.90 -6.56
C ASN A 267 22.44 -26.83 -5.19
N MET A 268 22.12 -25.80 -4.38
CA MET A 268 22.71 -25.59 -3.06
C MET A 268 21.98 -26.33 -1.95
N PHE A 269 20.64 -26.27 -1.92
CA PHE A 269 19.84 -26.77 -0.80
C PHE A 269 19.07 -28.06 -1.10
N VAL A 270 18.85 -28.40 -2.37
CA VAL A 270 17.99 -29.54 -2.75
C VAL A 270 18.81 -30.69 -3.31
N LYS A 271 19.66 -30.44 -4.31
CA LYS A 271 20.47 -31.48 -4.97
C LYS A 271 21.38 -32.28 -4.01
N PRO A 272 22.01 -31.69 -2.98
CA PRO A 272 22.81 -32.46 -2.02
C PRO A 272 21.96 -33.35 -1.10
N TYR A 273 20.65 -33.09 -0.99
CA TYR A 273 19.75 -33.72 -0.03
C TYR A 273 18.52 -34.30 -0.75
N PRO A 274 18.55 -35.58 -1.17
CA PRO A 274 17.48 -36.19 -1.97
C PRO A 274 16.07 -36.10 -1.36
N GLU A 275 15.97 -36.08 -0.03
CA GLU A 275 14.71 -35.91 0.70
C GLU A 275 14.04 -34.55 0.40
N CYS A 276 14.86 -33.50 0.20
CA CYS A 276 14.38 -32.16 -0.07
C CYS A 276 13.75 -32.04 -1.47
N GLU A 277 13.98 -32.98 -2.39
CA GLU A 277 13.35 -32.96 -3.72
C GLU A 277 11.83 -33.10 -3.63
N LYS A 278 11.36 -33.94 -2.70
CA LYS A 278 9.93 -34.14 -2.44
C LYS A 278 9.30 -32.89 -1.83
N ILE A 279 10.02 -32.22 -0.93
CA ILE A 279 9.57 -31.01 -0.22
C ILE A 279 9.54 -29.80 -1.15
N PHE A 280 10.56 -29.65 -2.01
CA PHE A 280 10.65 -28.56 -2.97
C PHE A 280 9.66 -28.72 -4.16
N GLY A 281 9.13 -29.94 -4.35
CA GLY A 281 7.92 -30.21 -5.15
C GLY A 281 8.01 -29.86 -6.64
N GLY A 282 9.20 -29.68 -7.24
CA GLY A 282 9.32 -29.00 -8.53
C GLY A 282 9.91 -29.76 -9.73
N LEU A 283 10.74 -30.79 -9.53
CA LEU A 283 11.58 -31.27 -10.64
C LEU A 283 10.99 -32.43 -11.47
N VAL A 284 9.84 -33.01 -11.11
CA VAL A 284 9.23 -34.07 -11.93
C VAL A 284 8.19 -33.50 -12.92
N ARG A 285 7.41 -32.47 -12.58
CA ARG A 285 6.34 -31.95 -13.47
C ARG A 285 6.82 -30.88 -14.45
N GLU A 286 7.60 -29.88 -14.01
CA GLU A 286 8.07 -28.82 -14.91
C GLU A 286 9.23 -29.28 -15.81
N ARG A 287 10.08 -30.21 -15.37
CA ARG A 287 11.14 -30.77 -16.24
C ARG A 287 10.55 -31.64 -17.33
N GLU A 288 9.51 -32.42 -17.06
CA GLU A 288 8.78 -33.15 -18.09
C GLU A 288 8.06 -32.20 -19.07
N GLU A 289 7.43 -31.13 -18.59
CA GLU A 289 6.74 -30.16 -19.46
C GLU A 289 7.70 -29.29 -20.28
N MET A 290 8.81 -28.82 -19.70
CA MET A 290 9.82 -28.03 -20.42
C MET A 290 10.67 -28.89 -21.37
N VAL A 291 11.01 -30.13 -21.00
CA VAL A 291 11.71 -31.06 -21.91
C VAL A 291 10.81 -31.47 -23.08
N ARG A 292 9.49 -31.48 -22.90
CA ARG A 292 8.53 -31.70 -24.00
C ARG A 292 8.36 -30.48 -24.93
N GLN A 293 8.64 -29.25 -24.47
CA GLN A 293 8.37 -28.03 -25.24
C GLN A 293 9.59 -27.36 -25.89
N GLY A 294 10.81 -27.74 -25.53
CA GLY A 294 12.05 -27.15 -26.08
C GLY A 294 12.69 -27.99 -27.18
N HIS A 295 12.11 -28.00 -28.38
CA HIS A 295 12.57 -28.71 -29.60
C HIS A 295 12.72 -30.25 -29.45
N PRO A 296 12.26 -31.06 -30.42
CA PRO A 296 12.50 -32.50 -30.39
C PRO A 296 14.00 -32.79 -30.29
N THR A 297 14.42 -33.41 -29.18
CA THR A 297 15.79 -33.85 -28.96
C THR A 297 16.20 -34.78 -30.11
N GLY A 298 17.13 -34.34 -30.96
CA GLY A 298 17.62 -35.13 -32.10
C GLY A 298 17.52 -34.46 -33.47
N LEU A 299 16.92 -33.27 -33.60
CA LEU A 299 16.90 -32.54 -34.88
C LEU A 299 18.30 -32.29 -35.47
N TRP A 300 19.30 -32.02 -34.64
CA TRP A 300 20.69 -31.85 -35.09
C TRP A 300 21.31 -33.13 -35.69
N LYS A 301 20.74 -34.31 -35.40
CA LYS A 301 21.14 -35.57 -36.06
C LYS A 301 20.51 -35.73 -37.45
N LEU A 302 19.42 -35.00 -37.73
CA LEU A 302 18.77 -34.97 -39.04
C LEU A 302 19.47 -33.99 -39.99
N PHE A 303 20.12 -32.95 -39.45
CA PHE A 303 21.00 -32.07 -40.21
C PHE A 303 22.32 -32.79 -40.53
N LYS A 304 22.39 -33.44 -41.69
CA LYS A 304 23.68 -33.84 -42.28
C LYS A 304 24.22 -32.65 -43.07
N PRO A 305 25.38 -32.06 -42.71
CA PRO A 305 25.97 -31.01 -43.52
C PRO A 305 26.23 -31.55 -44.93
N VAL A 306 25.91 -30.75 -45.94
CA VAL A 306 26.21 -31.09 -47.34
C VAL A 306 27.73 -31.30 -47.43
N LYS A 307 28.14 -32.51 -47.81
CA LYS A 307 29.55 -32.78 -48.08
C LYS A 307 29.92 -32.03 -49.35
N HIS A 308 30.53 -30.85 -49.20
CA HIS A 308 31.18 -30.20 -50.33
C HIS A 308 32.39 -31.04 -50.72
N GLU A 309 32.37 -31.59 -51.93
CA GLU A 309 33.56 -32.18 -52.52
C GLU A 309 34.55 -31.04 -52.75
N ARG A 310 35.74 -31.11 -52.14
CA ARG A 310 36.75 -30.07 -52.31
C ARG A 310 37.16 -30.04 -53.77
N THR A 311 36.83 -28.96 -54.45
CA THR A 311 37.23 -28.71 -55.84
C THR A 311 38.73 -28.43 -55.87
N GLN A 312 39.39 -28.71 -56.99
CA GLN A 312 40.84 -28.50 -57.13
C GLN A 312 41.22 -27.02 -56.89
N GLU A 313 40.34 -26.09 -57.29
CA GLU A 313 40.42 -24.65 -56.99
C GLU A 313 40.41 -24.35 -55.49
N ASP A 314 39.63 -25.08 -54.67
CA ASP A 314 39.61 -24.88 -53.21
C ASP A 314 40.94 -25.26 -52.57
N LEU A 315 41.62 -26.27 -53.11
CA LEU A 315 42.95 -26.68 -52.65
C LEU A 315 44.03 -25.67 -53.04
N GLU A 316 43.94 -25.10 -54.24
CA GLU A 316 44.85 -24.04 -54.69
C GLU A 316 44.63 -22.76 -53.88
N ASN A 317 43.38 -22.37 -53.64
CA ASN A 317 43.03 -21.23 -52.78
C ASN A 317 43.52 -21.43 -51.35
N MET A 318 43.38 -22.64 -50.78
CA MET A 318 43.94 -22.94 -49.47
C MET A 318 45.48 -22.89 -49.44
N LYS A 319 46.16 -23.37 -50.50
CA LYS A 319 47.62 -23.31 -50.59
C LYS A 319 48.12 -21.87 -50.72
N LEU A 320 47.42 -21.02 -51.49
CA LEU A 320 47.71 -19.60 -51.61
C LEU A 320 47.50 -18.88 -50.26
N LEU A 321 46.41 -19.19 -49.55
CA LEU A 321 46.15 -18.63 -48.22
C LEU A 321 47.27 -18.99 -47.23
N VAL A 322 47.66 -20.26 -47.16
CA VAL A 322 48.75 -20.72 -46.28
C VAL A 322 50.11 -20.16 -46.71
N GLY A 323 50.33 -19.98 -48.02
CA GLY A 323 51.52 -19.34 -48.55
C GLY A 323 51.64 -17.86 -48.20
N SER A 324 50.51 -17.14 -48.12
CA SER A 324 50.46 -15.71 -47.74
C SER A 324 50.72 -15.44 -46.25
N LEU A 325 50.72 -16.50 -45.42
CA LEU A 325 50.91 -16.42 -43.97
C LEU A 325 52.37 -16.74 -43.54
N ARG A 326 53.29 -16.86 -44.50
CA ARG A 326 54.74 -16.99 -44.29
C ARG A 326 55.46 -15.72 -44.69
#